data_AF-A0AAV9DWC4-F1
#
_entry.id   AF-A0AAV9DWC4-F1
#
_cell.length_a   1.000
_cell.length_b   1.000
_cell.length_c   1.000
_cell.angle_alpha   90.00
_cell.angle_beta   90.00
_cell.angle_gamma   90.00
#
_symmetry.space_group_name_H-M   'P 1'
#
loop_
_entity.id
_entity.type
_entity.pdbx_description
1 polymer ?
#
loop_
_entity_poly.entity_id
_entity_poly.type
_entity_poly.pdbx_seq_one_letter_code
_entity_poly.pdbx_strand_id
1 'polypeptide(L)'
;MDLSSSYEDTKDKSYLPLANDVNLEAIASVTEGFSGADLQALLSDAQLASVHELLENEEGYKPGEMPIISNKLLRSVALRTRPSVSESEKHRLYGIYNQFLDAKKSVSAQGVYRKKMKTKENIKGGEDDHHRHPKEETSVELGR
;
A
#
# COMPACT_ATOMS: atom_id res chain seq x y z
N MET A 1 14.36 -17.07 -48.90
CA MET A 1 14.86 -16.95 -47.52
C MET A 1 14.02 -15.86 -46.87
N ASP A 2 13.18 -16.27 -45.93
CA ASP A 2 12.23 -15.37 -45.27
C ASP A 2 13.00 -14.45 -44.32
N LEU A 3 13.14 -13.18 -44.69
CA LEU A 3 13.80 -12.14 -43.89
C LEU A 3 12.88 -11.56 -42.80
N SER A 4 11.66 -12.08 -42.63
CA SER A 4 10.74 -11.62 -41.57
C SER A 4 11.05 -12.21 -40.18
N SER A 5 11.79 -13.31 -40.11
CA SER A 5 12.04 -14.00 -38.83
C SER A 5 13.07 -13.34 -37.91
N SER A 6 13.84 -12.33 -38.37
CA SER A 6 14.85 -11.65 -37.54
C SER A 6 14.38 -10.34 -36.89
N TYR A 7 13.09 -9.98 -37.04
CA TYR A 7 12.56 -8.68 -36.61
C TYR A 7 11.28 -8.76 -35.75
N GLU A 8 10.97 -9.93 -35.17
CA GLU A 8 9.79 -10.10 -34.28
C GLU A 8 10.12 -9.94 -32.78
N ASP A 9 11.38 -9.68 -32.38
CA ASP A 9 11.80 -9.75 -30.97
C ASP A 9 11.85 -8.40 -30.23
N THR A 10 11.18 -7.36 -30.76
CA THR A 10 11.12 -6.03 -30.10
C THR A 10 9.81 -5.78 -29.34
N LYS A 11 9.06 -6.84 -29.03
CA LYS A 11 7.89 -6.74 -28.16
C LYS A 11 8.31 -6.68 -26.70
N ASP A 12 8.67 -5.48 -26.26
CA ASP A 12 7.96 -4.76 -25.20
C ASP A 12 8.74 -3.46 -24.87
N LYS A 13 8.16 -2.30 -25.14
CA LYS A 13 8.71 -1.00 -24.71
C LYS A 13 8.79 -0.87 -23.17
N SER A 14 8.25 -1.84 -22.43
CA SER A 14 8.30 -1.94 -20.96
C SER A 14 9.41 -2.85 -20.42
N TYR A 15 10.14 -3.57 -21.27
CA TYR A 15 11.17 -4.50 -20.80
C TYR A 15 12.40 -3.75 -20.27
N LEU A 16 12.63 -3.86 -18.96
CA LEU A 16 13.83 -3.36 -18.29
C LEU A 16 14.86 -4.49 -18.19
N PRO A 17 15.95 -4.48 -19.00
CA PRO A 17 16.96 -5.52 -19.00
C PRO A 17 17.80 -5.46 -17.71
N LEU A 18 17.51 -6.35 -16.76
CA LEU A 18 18.28 -6.52 -15.54
C LEU A 18 19.32 -7.63 -15.71
N ALA A 19 20.52 -7.44 -15.18
CA ALA A 19 21.52 -8.50 -15.15
C ALA A 19 21.16 -9.57 -14.11
N ASN A 20 21.68 -10.79 -14.29
CA ASN A 20 21.41 -11.93 -13.41
C ASN A 20 21.90 -11.74 -11.96
N ASP A 21 22.78 -10.76 -11.71
CA ASP A 21 23.34 -10.45 -10.40
C ASP A 21 22.46 -9.50 -9.57
N VAL A 22 21.38 -8.98 -10.15
CA VAL A 22 20.48 -8.02 -9.50
C VAL A 22 19.72 -8.67 -8.35
N ASN A 23 19.94 -8.16 -7.13
CA ASN A 23 19.22 -8.58 -5.94
C ASN A 23 18.08 -7.61 -5.62
N LEU A 24 16.87 -7.93 -6.12
CA LEU A 24 15.68 -7.08 -5.92
C LEU A 24 15.25 -6.95 -4.46
N GLU A 25 15.50 -7.96 -3.62
CA GLU A 25 15.20 -7.89 -2.17
C GLU A 25 16.06 -6.82 -1.49
N ALA A 26 17.36 -6.79 -1.82
CA ALA A 26 18.27 -5.78 -1.32
C ALA A 26 17.89 -4.38 -1.83
N ILE A 27 17.48 -4.25 -3.08
CA ILE A 27 17.00 -2.97 -3.63
C ILE A 27 15.72 -2.52 -2.92
N ALA A 28 14.75 -3.41 -2.72
CA ALA A 28 13.52 -3.10 -2.00
C ALA A 28 13.79 -2.54 -0.60
N SER A 29 14.75 -3.14 0.12
CA SER A 29 15.14 -2.68 1.47
C SER A 29 15.69 -1.25 1.51
N VAL A 30 16.43 -0.81 0.48
CA VAL A 30 16.99 0.55 0.44
C VAL A 30 16.06 1.58 -0.20
N THR A 31 14.98 1.13 -0.84
CA THR A 31 13.93 1.99 -1.42
C THR A 31 12.69 2.07 -0.53
N GLU A 32 12.79 1.72 0.76
CA GLU A 32 11.66 1.87 1.67
C GLU A 32 11.15 3.31 1.69
N GLY A 33 9.84 3.46 1.56
CA GLY A 33 9.19 4.77 1.54
C GLY A 33 9.23 5.51 0.20
N PHE A 34 9.75 4.89 -0.87
CA PHE A 34 9.61 5.41 -2.23
C PHE A 34 8.18 5.21 -2.72
N SER A 35 7.66 6.20 -3.45
CA SER A 35 6.41 6.06 -4.21
C SER A 35 6.66 5.32 -5.52
N GLY A 36 5.57 4.92 -6.21
CA GLY A 36 5.69 4.35 -7.55
C GLY A 36 6.37 5.29 -8.56
N ALA A 37 6.17 6.60 -8.40
CA ALA A 37 6.84 7.60 -9.23
C ALA A 37 8.35 7.67 -8.93
N ASP A 38 8.75 7.55 -7.67
CA ASP A 38 10.17 7.53 -7.29
C ASP A 38 10.87 6.29 -7.85
N LEU A 39 10.23 5.12 -7.78
CA LEU A 39 10.75 3.88 -8.36
C LEU A 39 10.86 3.97 -9.88
N GLN A 40 9.86 4.56 -10.55
CA GLN A 40 9.92 4.77 -12.00
C GLN A 40 11.08 5.70 -12.39
N ALA A 41 11.26 6.80 -11.67
CA ALA A 41 12.38 7.71 -11.89
C ALA A 41 13.74 7.02 -11.65
N LEU A 42 13.86 6.27 -10.56
CA LEU A 42 15.05 5.47 -10.24
C LEU A 42 15.41 4.49 -11.37
N LEU A 43 14.44 3.74 -11.88
CA LEU A 43 14.67 2.77 -12.95
C LEU A 43 15.02 3.45 -14.28
N SER A 44 14.43 4.60 -14.55
CA SER A 44 14.74 5.42 -15.74
C SER A 44 16.19 5.94 -15.68
N ASP A 45 16.61 6.42 -14.52
CA ASP A 45 17.98 6.84 -14.24
C ASP A 45 18.99 5.68 -14.38
N ALA A 46 18.64 4.49 -13.87
CA ALA A 46 19.49 3.31 -13.97
C ALA A 46 19.64 2.82 -15.41
N GLN A 47 18.56 2.86 -16.20
CA GLN A 47 18.59 2.53 -17.62
C GLN A 47 19.44 3.53 -18.42
N LEU A 48 19.31 4.84 -18.15
CA LEU A 48 20.13 5.84 -18.81
C LEU A 48 21.61 5.65 -18.45
N ALA A 49 21.90 5.36 -17.19
CA ALA A 49 23.27 5.12 -16.75
C ALA A 49 23.89 3.86 -17.38
N SER A 50 23.12 2.80 -17.64
CA SER A 50 23.65 1.61 -18.33
C SER A 50 23.93 1.86 -19.81
N VAL A 51 23.16 2.75 -20.45
CA VAL A 51 23.48 3.25 -21.80
C VAL A 51 24.81 4.01 -21.78
N HIS A 52 25.05 4.87 -20.78
CA HIS A 52 26.32 5.57 -20.65
C HIS A 52 27.50 4.61 -20.42
N GLU A 53 27.37 3.63 -19.52
CA GLU A 53 28.42 2.61 -19.30
C GLU A 53 28.76 1.84 -20.59
N LEU A 54 27.76 1.52 -21.41
CA LEU A 54 27.96 0.84 -22.69
C LEU A 54 28.72 1.73 -23.71
N LEU A 55 28.38 3.01 -23.78
CA LEU A 55 29.00 3.96 -24.71
C LEU A 55 30.42 4.38 -24.31
N GLU A 56 30.73 4.35 -23.01
CA GLU A 56 32.04 4.70 -22.45
C GLU A 56 33.02 3.52 -22.43
N ASN A 57 32.58 2.31 -22.81
CA ASN A 57 33.41 1.12 -22.81
C ASN A 57 34.54 1.22 -23.86
N GLU A 58 35.79 0.96 -23.44
CA GLU A 58 37.00 1.09 -24.27
C GLU A 58 37.01 0.11 -25.47
N GLU A 59 36.27 -1.00 -25.39
CA GLU A 59 36.10 -1.92 -26.52
C GLU A 59 35.22 -1.37 -27.67
N GLY A 60 34.60 -0.22 -27.46
CA GLY A 60 33.70 0.42 -28.41
C GLY A 60 32.33 -0.24 -28.48
N TYR A 61 31.33 0.55 -28.87
CA TYR A 61 29.95 0.08 -29.04
C TYR A 61 29.84 -0.93 -30.19
N LYS A 62 29.31 -2.13 -29.91
CA LYS A 62 29.00 -3.15 -30.91
C LYS A 62 27.50 -3.06 -31.30
N PRO A 63 27.18 -2.91 -32.60
CA PRO A 63 25.78 -2.88 -33.03
C PRO A 63 25.02 -4.14 -32.60
N GLY A 64 23.91 -3.95 -31.88
CA GLY A 64 23.10 -5.05 -31.34
C GLY A 64 23.39 -5.39 -29.87
N GLU A 65 24.39 -4.76 -29.27
CA GLU A 65 24.62 -4.85 -27.82
C GLU A 65 23.59 -3.99 -27.09
N MET A 66 22.78 -4.65 -26.24
CA MET A 66 21.74 -3.98 -25.46
C MET A 66 22.30 -3.57 -24.10
N PRO A 67 22.01 -2.35 -23.61
CA PRO A 67 22.41 -1.93 -22.28
C PRO A 67 21.71 -2.80 -21.23
N ILE A 68 22.45 -3.32 -20.26
CA ILE A 68 21.94 -4.16 -19.17
C ILE A 68 22.19 -3.44 -17.84
N ILE A 69 21.19 -3.37 -16.98
CA ILE A 69 21.28 -2.76 -15.66
C ILE A 69 21.89 -3.78 -14.69
N SER A 70 23.14 -3.55 -14.28
CA SER A 70 23.83 -4.37 -13.27
C SER A 70 23.37 -4.07 -11.85
N ASN A 71 23.57 -5.01 -10.93
CA ASN A 71 23.29 -4.79 -9.50
C ASN A 71 24.06 -3.60 -8.92
N LYS A 72 25.33 -3.45 -9.29
CA LYS A 72 26.19 -2.34 -8.86
C LYS A 72 25.57 -1.00 -9.25
N LEU A 73 25.14 -0.88 -10.50
CA LEU A 73 24.57 0.34 -11.04
C LEU A 73 23.22 0.66 -10.38
N LEU A 74 22.31 -0.31 -10.35
CA LEU A 74 20.98 -0.14 -9.77
C LEU A 74 21.07 0.27 -8.29
N ARG A 75 21.96 -0.37 -7.53
CA ARG A 75 22.21 -0.02 -6.12
C ARG A 75 22.79 1.38 -5.97
N SER A 76 23.73 1.77 -6.82
CA SER A 76 24.30 3.12 -6.82
C SER A 76 23.23 4.18 -7.04
N VAL A 77 22.34 3.98 -8.03
CA VAL A 77 21.22 4.88 -8.30
C VAL A 77 20.23 4.89 -7.14
N ALA A 78 19.84 3.72 -6.60
CA ALA A 78 18.92 3.64 -5.48
C ALA A 78 19.40 4.41 -4.24
N LEU A 79 20.70 4.32 -3.92
CA LEU A 79 21.29 4.97 -2.75
C LEU A 79 21.40 6.50 -2.88
N ARG A 80 21.48 7.05 -4.10
CA ARG A 80 21.53 8.51 -4.34
C ARG A 80 20.14 9.13 -4.50
N THR A 81 19.12 8.34 -4.83
CA THR A 81 17.76 8.83 -5.03
C THR A 81 17.08 9.09 -3.69
N ARG A 82 16.24 10.14 -3.64
CA ARG A 82 15.46 10.50 -2.46
C ARG A 82 13.98 10.29 -2.74
N PRO A 83 13.19 9.81 -1.76
CA PRO A 83 11.74 9.70 -1.93
C PRO A 83 11.14 11.10 -2.11
N SER A 84 10.18 11.24 -3.01
CA SER A 84 9.48 12.51 -3.26
C SER A 84 8.45 12.84 -2.19
N VAL A 85 7.88 11.82 -1.55
CA VAL A 85 6.88 11.99 -0.48
C VAL A 85 7.60 12.09 0.86
N SER A 86 7.46 13.24 1.54
CA SER A 86 8.02 13.44 2.87
C SER A 86 7.36 12.54 3.92
N GLU A 87 8.08 12.26 5.01
CA GLU A 87 7.51 11.52 6.14
C GLU A 87 6.27 12.22 6.71
N SER A 88 6.27 13.55 6.83
CA SER A 88 5.11 14.29 7.32
C SER A 88 3.86 14.10 6.46
N GLU A 89 4.01 14.05 5.12
CA GLU A 89 2.89 13.82 4.22
C GLU A 89 2.42 12.37 4.28
N LYS A 90 3.33 11.39 4.39
CA LYS A 90 2.95 9.99 4.66
C LYS A 90 2.11 9.89 5.93
N HIS A 91 2.55 10.50 7.03
CA HIS A 91 1.81 10.51 8.29
C HIS A 91 0.42 11.13 8.13
N ARG A 92 0.30 12.25 7.41
CA ARG A 92 -0.98 12.90 7.14
C ARG A 92 -1.92 11.99 6.35
N LEU A 93 -1.43 11.36 5.28
CA LEU A 93 -2.23 10.45 4.43
C LEU A 93 -2.68 9.22 5.21
N TYR A 94 -1.81 8.62 6.03
CA TYR A 94 -2.19 7.51 6.92
C TYR A 94 -3.23 7.92 7.95
N GLY A 95 -3.15 9.13 8.49
CA GLY A 95 -4.18 9.67 9.38
C GLY A 95 -5.56 9.72 8.74
N ILE A 96 -5.64 10.25 7.50
CA ILE A 96 -6.88 10.30 6.72
C ILE A 96 -7.41 8.89 6.42
N TYR A 97 -6.52 7.98 6.01
CA TYR A 97 -6.89 6.59 5.72
C TYR A 97 -7.44 5.86 6.95
N ASN A 98 -6.80 6.01 8.11
CA ASN A 98 -7.24 5.38 9.35
C ASN A 98 -8.60 5.91 9.82
N GLN A 99 -8.82 7.23 9.71
CA GLN A 99 -10.12 7.83 10.01
C GLN A 99 -11.24 7.22 9.13
N PHE A 100 -10.96 7.00 7.84
CA PHE A 100 -11.90 6.35 6.93
C PHE A 100 -12.17 4.89 7.30
N LEU A 101 -11.14 4.13 7.68
CA LEU A 101 -11.30 2.74 8.11
C LEU A 101 -12.16 2.63 9.39
N ASP A 102 -11.94 3.50 10.36
CA ASP A 102 -12.69 3.50 11.61
C ASP A 102 -14.16 3.91 11.40
N ALA A 103 -14.40 4.87 10.51
CA ALA A 103 -15.77 5.22 10.10
C ALA A 103 -16.50 4.03 9.46
N LYS A 104 -15.81 3.17 8.68
CA LYS A 104 -16.42 1.96 8.11
C LYS A 104 -16.73 0.88 9.16
N LYS A 105 -15.89 0.74 10.17
CA LYS A 105 -16.13 -0.20 11.29
C LYS A 105 -17.36 0.20 12.12
N SER A 106 -17.59 1.50 12.32
CA SER A 106 -18.75 1.98 13.08
C SER A 106 -20.07 1.80 12.32
N VAL A 107 -20.08 1.98 10.99
CA VAL A 107 -21.28 1.78 10.16
C VAL A 107 -21.71 0.30 10.10
N SER A 108 -20.77 -0.65 10.00
CA SER A 108 -21.09 -2.09 10.05
C SER A 108 -21.54 -2.54 11.44
N ALA A 109 -21.03 -1.95 12.51
CA ALA A 109 -21.53 -2.17 13.87
C ALA A 109 -22.95 -1.62 14.07
N GLN A 110 -23.29 -0.45 13.52
CA GLN A 110 -24.60 0.18 13.67
C GLN A 110 -25.75 -0.61 13.01
N GLY A 111 -25.49 -1.36 11.92
CA GLY A 111 -26.49 -2.23 11.28
C GLY A 111 -26.97 -3.37 12.17
N VAL A 112 -26.07 -3.92 13.00
CA VAL A 112 -26.37 -5.01 13.95
C VAL A 112 -27.17 -4.49 15.15
N TYR A 113 -26.84 -3.30 15.65
CA TYR A 113 -27.59 -2.67 16.75
C TYR A 113 -28.99 -2.18 16.32
N ARG A 114 -29.15 -1.63 15.10
CA ARG A 114 -30.49 -1.25 14.57
C ARG A 114 -31.43 -2.44 14.38
N LYS A 115 -30.91 -3.63 14.05
CA LYS A 115 -31.74 -4.85 13.89
C LYS A 115 -32.21 -5.44 15.23
N LYS A 116 -31.42 -5.28 16.30
CA LYS A 116 -31.78 -5.70 17.67
C LYS A 116 -32.84 -4.81 18.33
N MET A 117 -32.97 -3.55 17.93
CA MET A 117 -33.99 -2.65 18.50
C MET A 117 -35.38 -2.84 17.88
N LYS A 118 -35.47 -3.10 16.57
CA LYS A 118 -36.77 -3.41 15.92
C LYS A 118 -37.41 -4.73 16.37
N THR A 119 -36.63 -5.66 16.92
CA THR A 119 -37.13 -6.94 17.46
C THR A 119 -37.58 -6.84 18.91
N LYS A 120 -37.19 -5.81 19.66
CA LYS A 120 -37.61 -5.61 21.07
C LYS A 120 -38.87 -4.76 21.23
N GLU A 121 -39.21 -3.91 20.25
CA GLU A 121 -40.44 -3.11 20.29
C GLU A 121 -41.71 -3.88 19.90
N ASN A 122 -41.59 -5.07 19.30
CA ASN A 122 -42.74 -5.83 18.81
C ASN A 122 -43.27 -6.91 19.79
N ILE A 123 -42.82 -6.90 21.06
CA ILE A 123 -43.15 -7.95 22.07
C ILE A 123 -43.80 -7.38 23.35
N LYS A 124 -44.07 -6.07 23.45
CA LYS A 124 -44.73 -5.50 24.64
C LYS A 124 -46.02 -4.78 24.29
N GLY A 125 -47.10 -5.55 24.18
CA GLY A 125 -48.45 -5.02 24.05
C GLY A 125 -49.49 -6.09 24.35
N GLY A 126 -49.77 -6.31 25.64
CA GLY A 126 -50.88 -7.14 26.09
C GLY A 126 -50.64 -7.73 27.47
N GLU A 127 -51.10 -7.03 28.51
CA GLU A 127 -51.98 -7.56 29.58
C GLU A 127 -52.02 -6.57 30.75
N ASP A 128 -53.22 -5.98 30.92
CA ASP A 128 -53.68 -5.23 32.09
C ASP A 128 -53.97 -6.20 33.24
N ASP A 129 -53.62 -5.89 34.50
CA ASP A 129 -54.63 -5.78 35.57
C ASP A 129 -54.12 -5.38 36.98
N HIS A 130 -54.98 -4.60 37.64
CA HIS A 130 -55.28 -4.45 39.08
C HIS A 130 -54.24 -3.99 40.14
N HIS A 131 -54.42 -2.73 40.59
CA HIS A 131 -54.64 -2.27 41.98
C HIS A 131 -53.69 -2.70 43.13
N ARG A 132 -52.88 -1.73 43.64
CA ARG A 132 -52.90 -1.19 45.04
C ARG A 132 -51.63 -0.40 45.38
N HIS A 133 -51.78 0.86 45.80
CA HIS A 133 -50.91 1.54 46.79
C HIS A 133 -51.44 1.25 48.22
N PRO A 134 -50.82 1.62 49.37
CA PRO A 134 -49.50 2.25 49.67
C PRO A 134 -48.71 1.45 50.78
N LYS A 135 -47.50 1.76 51.26
CA LYS A 135 -47.08 2.71 52.32
C LYS A 135 -45.59 2.44 52.68
N GLU A 136 -44.75 3.47 52.75
CA GLU A 136 -44.06 4.02 53.96
C GLU A 136 -43.03 3.14 54.70
N GLU A 137 -41.86 3.77 54.89
CA GLU A 137 -41.00 3.79 56.09
C GLU A 137 -39.92 2.73 56.38
N THR A 138 -38.72 3.30 56.61
CA THR A 138 -37.69 2.99 57.61
C THR A 138 -36.45 2.15 57.23
N SER A 139 -35.33 2.79 57.58
CA SER A 139 -33.93 2.37 57.74
C SER A 139 -33.70 0.89 58.06
N VAL A 140 -32.54 0.33 57.69
CA VAL A 140 -31.48 -0.10 58.63
C VAL A 140 -30.16 -0.33 57.86
N GLU A 141 -29.12 0.12 58.53
CA GLU A 141 -27.67 0.01 58.41
C GLU A 141 -27.09 -1.44 58.29
N LEU A 142 -25.75 -1.51 58.26
CA LEU A 142 -24.84 -2.67 58.34
C LEU A 142 -24.30 -3.11 56.95
N GLY A 143 -23.01 -3.00 56.63
CA GLY A 143 -21.81 -2.90 57.46
C GLY A 143 -20.88 -4.05 57.09
N ARG A 144 -19.76 -3.72 56.43
CA ARG A 144 -18.38 -4.18 56.65
C ARG A 144 -17.50 -3.82 55.46
#